data_AF-A4AJP7-F1
#
_entry.id   AF-A4AJP7-F1
#
_cell.length_a   1.000
_cell.length_b   1.000
_cell.length_c   1.000
_cell.angle_alpha   90.00
_cell.angle_beta   90.00
_cell.angle_gamma   90.00
#
_symmetry.space_group_name_H-M   'P 1'
#
loop_
_entity.id
_entity.type
_entity.pdbx_description
1 polymer ?
#
loop_
_entity_poly.entity_id
_entity_poly.type
_entity_poly.pdbx_seq_one_letter_code
_entity_poly.pdbx_strand_id
1 'polypeptide(L)'
;MEILQVVLQILLGITSLLLTLLILLHRGRGGGLSDMFGGGVTSNLGASGVAERNLNRITVILGVVWISCIVVLGLITKFDGA
;
A
#
# COMPACT_ATOMS: atom_id res chain seq x y z
N MET A 1 -11.60 3.23 -26.42
CA MET A 1 -11.45 2.88 -24.99
C MET A 1 -10.13 2.19 -24.70
N GLU A 2 -9.53 1.50 -25.67
CA GLU A 2 -8.21 0.85 -25.59
C GLU A 2 -7.12 1.63 -24.82
N ILE A 3 -6.84 2.88 -25.22
CA ILE A 3 -5.77 3.68 -24.60
C ILE A 3 -6.03 3.89 -23.10
N LEU A 4 -7.27 4.17 -22.72
CA LEU A 4 -7.64 4.37 -21.32
C LEU A 4 -7.50 3.07 -20.52
N GLN A 5 -7.90 1.93 -21.09
CA GLN A 5 -7.74 0.62 -20.46
C GLN A 5 -6.26 0.27 -20.26
N VAL A 6 -5.42 0.50 -21.27
CA VAL A 6 -3.97 0.27 -21.18
C VAL A 6 -3.35 1.14 -20.09
N VAL A 7 -3.69 2.42 -20.03
CA VAL A 7 -3.20 3.32 -18.98
C VAL A 7 -3.62 2.84 -17.59
N LEU A 8 -4.89 2.46 -17.41
CA LEU A 8 -5.39 1.95 -16.14
C LEU A 8 -4.73 0.62 -15.73
N GLN A 9 -4.46 -0.28 -16.68
CA GLN A 9 -3.75 -1.54 -16.43
C GLN A 9 -2.30 -1.31 -16.01
N ILE A 10 -1.58 -0.43 -16.71
CA ILE A 10 -0.20 -0.05 -16.34
C ILE A 10 -0.19 0.58 -14.95
N LEU A 11 -1.12 1.50 -14.68
CA LEU A 11 -1.22 2.17 -13.39
C LEU A 11 -1.55 1.18 -12.27
N LEU A 12 -2.44 0.22 -12.51
CA LEU A 12 -2.75 -0.86 -11.57
C LEU A 12 -1.51 -1.74 -11.30
N GLY A 13 -0.74 -2.08 -12.32
CA GLY A 13 0.50 -2.85 -12.20
C GLY A 13 1.55 -2.12 -11.34
N ILE A 14 1.80 -0.84 -11.64
CA ILE A 14 2.75 -0.01 -10.89
C ILE A 14 2.31 0.14 -9.43
N THR A 15 1.04 0.47 -9.19
CA THR A 15 0.51 0.64 -7.82
C THR A 15 0.54 -0.65 -7.01
N SER A 16 0.34 -1.82 -7.64
CA SER A 16 0.48 -3.14 -7.00
C SER A 16 1.91 -3.41 -6.52
N LEU A 17 2.89 -3.12 -7.38
CA LEU A 17 4.30 -3.30 -7.06
C LEU A 17 4.74 -2.33 -5.96
N LEU A 18 4.36 -1.05 -6.07
CA LEU A 18 4.65 -0.04 -5.05
C LEU A 18 4.02 -0.42 -3.70
N LEU A 19 2.75 -0.84 -3.66
CA LEU A 19 2.10 -1.29 -2.42
C LEU A 19 2.83 -2.47 -1.79
N THR A 20 3.26 -3.44 -2.58
CA THR A 20 4.01 -4.60 -2.07
C THR A 20 5.31 -4.16 -1.41
N LEU A 21 6.08 -3.28 -2.06
CA LEU A 21 7.32 -2.73 -1.50
C LEU A 21 7.07 -1.88 -0.25
N LEU A 22 6.06 -1.01 -0.28
CA LEU A 22 5.65 -0.16 0.84
C LEU A 22 5.26 -1.01 2.05
N ILE A 23 4.49 -2.09 1.86
CA ILE A 23 4.09 -3.02 2.93
C ILE A 23 5.32 -3.75 3.49
N LEU A 24 6.25 -4.21 2.65
CA LEU A 24 7.49 -4.85 3.12
C LEU A 24 8.34 -3.87 3.95
N LEU A 25 8.37 -2.59 3.58
CA LEU A 25 9.05 -1.55 4.34
C LEU A 25 8.45 -1.33 5.74
N HIS A 26 7.15 -1.61 5.94
CA HIS A 26 6.53 -1.59 7.28
C HIS A 26 7.00 -2.76 8.16
N ARG A 27 7.38 -3.91 7.61
CA ARG A 27 7.76 -5.11 8.38
C ARG A 27 9.22 -5.09 8.87
N GLY A 28 10.04 -4.16 8.41
CA GLY A 28 11.47 -4.09 8.75
C GLY A 28 11.81 -3.78 10.21
N ARG A 29 10.84 -3.53 11.10
CA ARG A 29 11.12 -2.96 12.44
C ARG A 29 10.35 -3.49 13.65
N GLY A 30 9.61 -4.61 13.56
CA GLY A 30 8.75 -5.09 14.68
C GLY A 30 8.75 -6.60 14.94
N GLY A 31 9.87 -7.29 14.71
CA GLY A 31 9.92 -8.76 14.70
C GLY A 31 10.75 -9.43 15.80
N GLY A 32 11.15 -8.71 16.86
CA GLY A 32 11.86 -9.34 17.98
C GLY A 32 10.90 -10.08 18.91
N LEU A 33 11.28 -11.26 19.40
CA LEU A 33 10.57 -11.96 20.50
C LEU A 33 10.33 -11.01 21.68
N SER A 34 11.28 -10.11 21.97
CA SER A 34 11.16 -9.09 23.01
C SER A 34 9.96 -8.16 22.82
N ASP A 35 9.68 -7.68 21.60
CA ASP A 35 8.53 -6.79 21.34
C ASP A 35 7.19 -7.53 21.46
N MET A 36 7.17 -8.84 21.17
CA MET A 36 6.00 -9.71 21.32
C MET A 36 5.76 -10.18 22.77
N PHE A 37 6.80 -10.16 23.60
CA PHE A 37 6.76 -10.57 25.02
C PHE A 37 6.81 -9.39 26.02
N GLY A 38 6.49 -8.17 25.57
CA GLY A 38 6.35 -7.01 26.47
C GLY A 38 7.68 -6.33 26.86
N GLY A 39 8.75 -6.57 26.11
CA GLY A 39 10.06 -5.98 26.32
C GLY A 39 10.14 -4.55 25.80
N GLY A 40 9.73 -3.57 26.63
CA GLY A 40 10.15 -2.19 26.43
C GLY A 40 9.22 -1.10 26.97
N VAL A 41 9.10 -0.98 28.30
CA VAL A 41 8.53 0.23 28.93
C VAL A 41 9.44 1.47 28.72
N THR A 42 10.65 1.32 28.15
CA THR A 42 11.64 2.42 28.05
C THR A 42 12.23 2.63 26.64
N SER A 43 11.87 1.84 25.61
CA SER A 43 12.64 1.82 24.35
C SER A 43 12.05 2.61 23.17
N ASN A 44 10.85 3.20 23.31
CA ASN A 44 10.11 3.78 22.17
C ASN A 44 10.38 5.27 21.86
N LEU A 45 11.34 5.92 22.53
CA LEU A 45 11.58 7.36 22.39
C LEU A 45 12.47 7.74 21.19
N GLY A 46 13.06 6.78 20.48
CA GLY A 46 14.06 7.04 19.44
C GLY A 46 13.68 6.65 18.00
N ALA A 47 12.60 5.90 17.78
CA ALA A 47 12.17 5.54 16.44
C ALA A 47 11.31 6.67 15.85
N SER A 48 11.69 7.15 14.66
CA SER A 48 11.06 8.27 13.96
C SER A 48 9.56 8.03 13.69
N GLY A 49 8.70 8.31 14.68
CA GLY A 49 7.25 8.17 14.54
C GLY A 49 6.66 9.06 13.45
N VAL A 50 7.40 10.09 13.02
CA VAL A 50 7.03 10.93 11.87
C VAL A 50 7.20 10.18 10.56
N ALA A 51 8.31 9.44 10.38
CA ALA A 51 8.53 8.65 9.19
C ALA A 51 7.51 7.50 9.08
N GLU A 52 7.19 6.84 10.20
CA GLU A 52 6.19 5.78 10.25
C GLU A 52 4.78 6.30 9.94
N ARG A 53 4.37 7.40 10.57
CA ARG A 53 3.07 8.02 10.30
C ARG A 53 2.93 8.49 8.86
N ASN A 54 4.00 9.00 8.26
CA ASN A 54 4.00 9.41 6.86
C ASN A 54 3.93 8.20 5.92
N LEU A 55 4.71 7.15 6.21
CA LEU A 55 4.69 5.91 5.43
C LEU A 55 3.31 5.26 5.43
N ASN A 56 2.66 5.18 6.59
CA ASN A 56 1.29 4.68 6.70
C ASN A 56 0.30 5.53 5.87
N ARG A 57 0.42 6.86 5.94
CA ARG A 57 -0.44 7.78 5.17
C ARG A 57 -0.30 7.58 3.67
N ILE A 58 0.94 7.43 3.17
CA ILE A 58 1.22 7.17 1.76
C ILE A 58 0.65 5.82 1.33
N THR A 59 0.84 4.76 2.13
CA THR A 59 0.31 3.43 1.81
C THR A 59 -1.21 3.41 1.76
N VAL A 60 -1.89 4.08 2.69
CA VAL A 60 -3.36 4.17 2.69
C VAL A 60 -3.86 4.90 1.44
N ILE A 61 -3.28 6.06 1.10
CA ILE A 61 -3.66 6.82 -0.10
C ILE A 61 -3.45 5.96 -1.35
N LEU A 62 -2.29 5.31 -1.45
CA LEU A 62 -1.96 4.45 -2.59
C LEU A 62 -2.90 3.23 -2.68
N GLY A 63 -3.29 2.66 -1.54
CA GLY A 63 -4.27 1.58 -1.46
C GLY A 63 -5.65 2.00 -1.98
N VAL A 64 -6.12 3.20 -1.61
CA VAL A 64 -7.39 3.75 -2.13
C VAL A 64 -7.34 3.94 -3.65
N VAL A 65 -6.23 4.47 -4.18
CA VAL A 65 -6.03 4.62 -5.64
C VAL A 65 -6.04 3.26 -6.33
N TRP A 66 -5.31 2.28 -5.78
CA TRP A 66 -5.24 0.93 -6.32
C TRP A 66 -6.62 0.25 -6.39
N ILE A 67 -7.40 0.30 -5.31
CA ILE A 67 -8.78 -0.24 -5.29
C ILE A 67 -9.65 0.47 -6.32
N SER A 68 -9.55 1.80 -6.41
CA SER A 68 -10.34 2.59 -7.36
C SER A 68 -10.06 2.16 -8.80
N CYS A 69 -8.79 1.89 -9.15
CA CYS A 69 -8.42 1.40 -10.47
C CYS A 69 -8.99 0.03 -10.79
N ILE A 70 -9.04 -0.89 -9.81
CA ILE A 70 -9.68 -2.21 -9.97
C ILE A 70 -11.17 -2.05 -10.25
N VAL A 71 -11.86 -1.22 -9.47
CA VAL A 71 -13.30 -1.00 -9.63
C VAL A 71 -13.60 -0.39 -11.00
N VAL A 72 -12.87 0.67 -11.39
CA VAL A 72 -13.08 1.32 -12.69
C VAL A 72 -12.79 0.38 -13.86
N LEU A 73 -11.67 -0.35 -13.82
CA LEU A 73 -11.36 -1.36 -14.84
C LEU A 73 -12.43 -2.45 -14.89
N GLY A 74 -12.88 -2.95 -13.74
CA GLY A 74 -13.93 -3.96 -13.67
C GLY A 74 -15.28 -3.48 -14.19
N LEU A 75 -15.62 -2.21 -14.01
CA LEU A 75 -16.81 -1.61 -14.59
C LEU A 75 -16.66 -1.47 -16.11
N ILE A 76 -15.52 -0.95 -16.59
CA ILE A 76 -15.26 -0.83 -18.03
C ILE A 76 -15.33 -2.20 -18.69
N THR A 77 -14.64 -3.23 -18.19
CA THR A 77 -14.68 -4.57 -18.80
C THR A 77 -16.07 -5.20 -18.78
N LYS A 78 -16.87 -4.93 -17.74
CA LYS A 78 -18.24 -5.44 -17.64
C LYS A 78 -19.21 -4.79 -18.63
N PHE A 79 -19.06 -3.49 -18.90
CA PHE A 79 -19.99 -2.73 -19.73
C PHE A 79 -19.51 -2.50 -21.17
N ASP A 80 -18.20 -2.63 -21.44
CA ASP A 80 -17.59 -2.54 -22.78
C ASP A 80 -17.65 -3.89 -23.53
N GLY A 81 -17.92 -4.99 -22.82
CA GLY A 81 -18.18 -6.32 -23.39
C GLY A 81 -19.65 -6.63 -23.68
N ALA A 82 -20.54 -5.63 -23.70
CA ALA A 82 -21.97 -5.75 -24.00
C ALA A 82 -22.33 -5.20 -25.38
#